data_AF-A0A1E4G8Z6-F1
#
_entry.id   AF-A0A1E4G8Z6-F1
#
_cell.length_a   1.000
_cell.length_b   1.000
_cell.length_c   1.000
_cell.angle_alpha   90.00
_cell.angle_beta   90.00
_cell.angle_gamma   90.00
#
_symmetry.space_group_name_H-M   'P 1'
#
loop_
_entity.id
_entity.type
_entity.pdbx_description
1 polymer ?
#
loop_
_entity_poly.entity_id
_entity_poly.type
_entity_poly.pdbx_seq_one_letter_code
_entity_poly.pdbx_strand_id
1 'polypeptide(L)' 'MTAALQELIAKARTIKMDDNQMREQRLSFVYGNTHIENSRITREMVEEADKRVTENEAAARS' A
#
# COMPACT_ATOMS: atom_id res chain seq x y z
N MET A 1 11.84 -14.09 -19.76
CA MET A 1 12.26 -13.73 -18.39
C MET A 1 13.71 -14.18 -18.22
N THR A 2 14.64 -13.32 -17.81
CA THR A 2 16.06 -13.67 -17.67
C THR A 2 16.31 -14.44 -16.36
N ALA A 3 17.40 -15.20 -16.28
CA ALA A 3 17.79 -15.91 -15.06
C ALA A 3 18.03 -14.95 -13.88
N ALA A 4 18.68 -13.80 -14.15
CA ALA A 4 18.89 -12.76 -13.15
C ALA A 4 17.57 -12.20 -12.60
N LEU A 5 16.57 -11.97 -13.47
CA LEU A 5 15.26 -11.49 -13.03
C LEU A 5 14.51 -12.54 -12.20
N GLN A 6 14.63 -13.83 -12.55
CA GLN A 6 14.03 -14.91 -11.76
C GLN A 6 14.64 -15.00 -10.36
N GLU A 7 15.95 -14.83 -10.23
CA GLU A 7 16.64 -14.83 -8.94
C GLU A 7 16.19 -13.68 -8.04
N LEU A 8 16.06 -12.47 -8.60
CA LEU A 8 15.56 -11.30 -7.87
C LEU A 8 14.11 -11.51 -7.40
N ILE A 9 13.24 -12.07 -8.25
CA ILE A 9 11.87 -12.39 -7.87
C ILE A 9 11.83 -13.43 -6.75
N ALA A 10 12.66 -14.48 -6.82
CA ALA A 10 12.74 -15.51 -5.79
C ALA A 10 13.16 -14.93 -4.44
N LYS A 11 14.14 -14.03 -4.43
CA LYS A 11 14.59 -13.30 -3.23
C LYS A 11 13.51 -12.37 -2.69
N ALA A 12 12.84 -11.60 -3.54
CA ALA A 12 11.80 -10.67 -3.10
C ALA A 12 10.61 -11.39 -2.42
N ARG A 13 10.27 -12.60 -2.86
CA ARG A 13 9.17 -13.41 -2.29
C ARG A 13 9.40 -13.86 -0.84
N THR A 14 10.65 -13.92 -0.37
CA THR A 14 10.96 -14.34 1.00
C THR A 14 10.88 -13.21 2.01
N ILE A 15 10.81 -11.96 1.54
CA ILE A 15 10.69 -10.78 2.38
C ILE A 15 9.28 -10.72 2.95
N LYS A 16 9.17 -10.78 4.28
CA LYS A 16 7.91 -10.51 5.00
C LYS A 16 7.92 -9.06 5.44
N MET A 17 6.93 -8.31 4.98
CA MET A 17 6.72 -6.95 5.45
C MET A 17 6.07 -6.97 6.82
N ASP A 18 6.49 -6.06 7.69
CA ASP A 18 5.73 -5.74 8.90
C ASP A 18 4.48 -4.92 8.57
N ASP A 19 3.62 -4.73 9.58
CA ASP A 19 2.33 -4.05 9.41
C ASP A 19 2.48 -2.60 8.92
N ASN A 20 3.53 -1.90 9.36
CA ASN A 20 3.80 -0.53 8.95
C ASN A 20 4.28 -0.47 7.49
N GLN A 21 5.18 -1.36 7.11
CA GLN A 21 5.66 -1.49 5.73
C GLN A 21 4.52 -1.85 4.78
N MET A 22 3.66 -2.78 5.18
CA MET A 22 2.49 -3.17 4.40
C MET A 22 1.50 -2.00 4.26
N ARG A 23 1.31 -1.22 5.33
CA ARG A 23 0.50 0.00 5.29
C ARG A 23 1.07 1.04 4.33
N GLU A 24 2.36 1.34 4.42
CA GLU A 24 3.02 2.28 3.52
C GLU A 24 2.97 1.83 2.05
N GLN A 25 3.08 0.52 1.79
CA GLN A 25 2.91 -0.03 0.45
C GLN A 25 1.49 0.21 -0.09
N ARG A 26 0.45 -0.05 0.72
CA ARG A 26 -0.94 0.25 0.36
C ARG A 26 -1.15 1.74 0.06
N LEU A 27 -0.69 2.61 0.95
CA LEU A 27 -0.82 4.07 0.78
C LEU A 27 -0.16 4.53 -0.51
N SER A 28 1.05 4.05 -0.79
CA SER A 28 1.78 4.38 -2.01
C SER A 28 1.05 3.91 -3.27
N PHE A 29 0.44 2.72 -3.22
CA PHE A 29 -0.36 2.19 -4.33
C PHE A 29 -1.64 3.00 -4.57
N VAL A 30 -2.39 3.31 -3.51
CA VAL A 30 -3.63 4.11 -3.62
C VAL A 30 -3.31 5.52 -4.12
N TYR A 31 -2.31 6.18 -3.54
CA TYR A 31 -1.88 7.51 -4.00
C TYR A 31 -1.42 7.47 -5.45
N GLY A 32 -0.58 6.50 -5.83
CA GLY A 32 -0.11 6.35 -7.20
C GLY A 32 -1.26 6.26 -8.21
N ASN A 33 -2.26 5.42 -7.96
CA ASN A 33 -3.41 5.30 -8.86
C ASN A 33 -4.29 6.55 -8.86
N THR A 34 -4.65 7.06 -7.69
CA THR A 34 -5.62 8.16 -7.57
C THR A 34 -5.06 9.51 -8.01
N HIS A 35 -3.78 9.77 -7.77
CA HIS A 35 -3.13 11.01 -8.17
C HIS A 35 -2.94 11.10 -9.69
N ILE A 36 -2.71 9.97 -10.37
CA ILE A 36 -2.66 9.91 -11.84
C ILE A 36 -4.00 10.35 -12.44
N GLU A 37 -5.12 9.93 -11.84
CA GLU A 37 -6.48 10.29 -12.29
C GLU A 37 -6.89 11.71 -11.87
N ASN A 38 -6.44 12.17 -10.70
CA ASN A 38 -6.77 13.47 -10.16
C ASN A 38 -5.62 14.03 -9.32
N SER A 39 -4.91 15.00 -9.89
CA SER A 39 -3.75 15.65 -9.25
C SER A 39 -4.09 16.44 -7.98
N ARG A 40 -5.37 16.71 -7.69
CA ARG A 40 -5.80 17.33 -6.44
C ARG A 40 -5.85 16.36 -5.27
N ILE A 41 -5.80 15.05 -5.53
CA ILE A 41 -5.70 14.04 -4.47
C ILE A 41 -4.27 14.06 -3.97
N THR A 42 -4.09 14.39 -2.69
CA THR A 42 -2.77 14.44 -2.05
C THR A 42 -2.50 13.17 -1.25
N ARG A 43 -1.23 12.98 -0.86
CA ARG A 43 -0.82 11.84 -0.03
C ARG A 43 -1.50 11.87 1.34
N GLU A 44 -1.64 13.05 1.93
CA GLU A 44 -2.29 13.28 3.22
C GLU A 44 -3.78 12.90 3.17
N MET A 45 -4.47 13.18 2.06
CA MET A 45 -5.87 12.76 1.87
C MET A 45 -6.01 11.23 1.87
N VAL A 46 -5.07 10.52 1.23
CA VAL A 46 -5.05 9.05 1.19
C VAL A 46 -4.75 8.47 2.57
N GLU A 47 -3.80 9.05 3.30
CA GLU A 47 -3.47 8.66 4.68
C GLU A 47 -4.66 8.84 5.63
N GLU A 48 -5.40 9.94 5.50
CA GLU A 48 -6.61 10.21 6.27
C GLU A 48 -7.74 9.22 5.93
N ALA A 49 -7.91 8.87 4.66
CA ALA A 49 -8.87 7.87 4.23
C ALA A 49 -8.54 6.47 4.80
N ASP A 50 -7.28 6.06 4.78
CA ASP A 50 -6.81 4.79 5.36
C ASP A 50 -7.12 4.69 6.87
N LYS A 51 -6.93 5.79 7.62
CA LYS A 51 -7.30 5.84 9.05
C LYS A 51 -8.79 5.60 9.24
N ARG A 52 -9.65 6.32 8.51
CA ARG A 52 -11.11 6.21 8.61
C ARG A 52 -11.60 4.80 8.27
N VAL A 53 -11.03 4.17 7.25
CA VAL A 53 -11.36 2.79 6.89
C VAL A 53 -10.98 1.84 8.01
N THR A 54 -9.76 1.98 8.56
CA THR A 54 -9.28 1.14 9.67
C THR A 54 -10.15 1.27 10.91
N GLU A 55 -10.53 2.50 11.28
CA GLU A 55 -11.43 2.79 12.41
C GLU A 55 -12.82 2.18 12.20
N ASN A 56 -13.39 2.34 11.00
CA ASN A 56 -14.70 1.77 10.65
C ASN A 56 -14.67 0.23 10.69
N GLU A 57 -13.61 -0.40 10.20
CA GLU A 57 -13.43 -1.85 10.28
C GLU A 57 -13.31 -2.33 11.73
N ALA A 58 -12.60 -1.59 12.58
CA ALA A 58 -12.49 -1.92 14.00
C ALA A 58 -13.85 -1.81 14.70
N ALA A 59 -14.61 -0.74 14.44
CA ALA A 59 -15.95 -0.53 15.00
C ALA A 59 -16.97 -1.57 14.51
N ALA A 60 -16.84 -2.06 13.27
CA ALA A 60 -17.73 -3.11 12.75
C ALA A 60 -17.46 -4.51 13.34
N ARG A 61 -16.29 -4.71 13.97
CA ARG A 61 -15.89 -5.99 14.59
C ARG A 61 -16.14 -6.05 16.10
N SER A 62 -16.50 -4.94 16.74
CA SER A 62 -16.87 -4.83 18.16
C SER A 62 -18.36 -5.04 18.38
#